data_AF-A0A6L2PJ70-F1
#
_entry.id   AF-A0A6L2PJ70-F1
#
_cell.length_a   1.000
_cell.length_b   1.000
_cell.length_c   1.000
_cell.angle_alpha   90.00
_cell.angle_beta   90.00
_cell.angle_gamma   90.00
#
_symmetry.space_group_name_H-M   'P 1'
#
loop_
_entity.id
_entity.type
_entity.pdbx_description
1 polymer ?
#
loop_
_entity_poly.entity_id
_entity_poly.type
_entity_poly.pdbx_seq_one_letter_code
_entity_poly.pdbx_strand_id
1 'polypeptide(L)' 'TPSAGRETSSSVECEPYLDSKWEIATKNLLPGDVLGEGFFGVVRKGVLQEGGNLRDVAVKMLR' A
#
# COMPACT_ATOMS: atom_id res chain seq x y z
N THR A 1 13.52 8.76 -31.59
CA THR A 1 13.00 9.01 -30.23
C THR A 1 11.87 8.03 -29.96
N PRO A 2 11.98 7.12 -28.98
CA PRO A 2 10.84 6.26 -28.65
C PRO A 2 9.87 7.03 -27.75
N SER A 3 8.64 7.16 -28.23
CA SER A 3 7.48 7.67 -27.47
C SER A 3 7.10 6.64 -26.41
N ALA A 4 7.24 6.99 -25.13
CA ALA A 4 6.78 6.15 -24.03
C ALA A 4 5.25 6.00 -24.12
N GLY A 5 4.79 4.79 -24.45
CA GLY A 5 3.37 4.45 -24.44
C GLY A 5 2.80 4.66 -23.05
N ARG A 6 1.78 5.50 -22.93
CA ARG A 6 1.04 5.70 -21.69
C ARG A 6 -0.05 4.63 -21.64
N GLU A 7 0.23 3.53 -20.93
CA GLU A 7 -0.79 2.52 -20.65
C GLU A 7 -1.77 3.10 -19.62
N THR A 8 -2.93 3.55 -20.09
CA THR A 8 -4.05 3.91 -19.23
C THR A 8 -4.75 2.64 -18.80
N SER A 9 -4.52 2.19 -17.56
CA SER A 9 -5.27 1.09 -16.96
C SER A 9 -6.73 1.53 -16.80
N SER A 10 -7.59 1.11 -17.73
CA SER A 10 -9.03 1.32 -17.66
C SER A 10 -9.63 0.34 -16.64
N SER A 11 -10.27 0.90 -15.62
CA SER A 11 -11.13 0.26 -14.61
C SER A 11 -10.82 -1.21 -14.31
N VAL A 12 -9.96 -1.43 -13.31
CA VAL A 12 -9.84 -2.75 -12.68
C VAL A 12 -11.13 -2.98 -11.90
N GLU A 13 -12.01 -3.85 -12.39
CA GLU A 13 -13.07 -4.39 -11.55
C GLU A 13 -12.40 -5.12 -10.38
N CYS A 14 -12.74 -4.75 -9.14
CA CYS A 14 -12.30 -5.46 -7.95
C CYS A 14 -12.98 -6.83 -7.95
N GLU A 15 -12.39 -7.80 -8.66
CA GLU A 15 -12.63 -9.21 -8.42
C GLU A 15 -12.55 -9.45 -6.90
N PRO A 16 -13.47 -10.21 -6.28
CA PRO A 16 -13.53 -10.36 -4.83
C PRO A 16 -12.23 -10.99 -4.32
N TYR A 17 -11.31 -10.12 -3.89
CA TYR A 17 -10.00 -10.44 -3.34
C TYR A 17 -10.18 -11.10 -1.97
N LEU A 18 -10.32 -12.43 -1.98
CA LEU A 18 -10.19 -13.29 -0.81
C LEU A 18 -8.90 -14.12 -0.90
N ASP A 19 -7.83 -13.54 -1.43
CA ASP A 19 -6.55 -14.22 -1.50
C ASP A 19 -5.76 -13.93 -0.22
N SER A 20 -5.78 -14.90 0.70
CA SER A 20 -4.99 -14.90 1.95
C SER A 20 -3.51 -14.56 1.73
N LYS A 21 -3.04 -14.66 0.49
CA LYS A 21 -1.71 -14.24 0.04
C LYS A 21 -1.40 -12.76 0.33
N TRP A 22 -2.38 -11.86 0.23
CA TRP A 22 -2.16 -10.41 0.38
C TRP A 22 -2.55 -9.86 1.75
N GLU A 23 -3.23 -10.67 2.56
CA GLU A 23 -3.68 -10.27 3.89
C GLU A 23 -2.49 -10.18 4.86
N ILE A 24 -2.38 -9.05 5.55
CA ILE A 24 -1.35 -8.82 6.56
C ILE A 24 -2.03 -8.61 7.91
N ALA A 25 -1.71 -9.46 8.88
CA ALA A 25 -2.20 -9.29 10.24
C ALA A 25 -1.76 -7.90 10.78
N THR A 26 -2.70 -7.07 11.20
CA THR A 26 -2.45 -5.67 11.62
C THR A 26 -1.37 -5.54 12.69
N LYS A 27 -1.25 -6.53 13.60
CA LYS A 27 -0.21 -6.58 14.64
C LYS A 27 1.23 -6.59 14.10
N ASN A 28 1.41 -7.03 12.86
CA ASN A 28 2.71 -7.09 12.19
C ASN A 28 3.08 -5.76 11.51
N LEU A 29 2.16 -4.79 11.48
CA LEU A 29 2.39 -3.47 10.91
C LEU A 29 2.46 -2.42 12.01
N LEU A 30 3.63 -1.80 12.17
CA LEU A 30 3.84 -0.71 13.11
C LEU A 30 3.82 0.62 12.34
N PRO A 31 2.73 1.42 12.41
CA PRO A 31 2.67 2.69 11.71
C PRO A 31 3.49 3.76 12.45
N GLY A 32 4.27 4.53 11.69
CA GLY A 32 5.11 5.63 12.14
C GLY A 32 4.64 6.99 11.60
N ASP A 33 5.58 7.88 11.32
CA ASP A 33 5.29 9.28 10.95
C ASP A 33 4.51 9.42 9.64
N VAL A 34 3.79 10.54 9.50
CA VAL A 34 3.12 10.89 8.24
C VAL A 34 4.15 11.24 7.18
N LEU A 35 4.05 10.60 6.01
CA LEU A 35 4.84 10.92 4.83
C LEU A 35 4.12 11.90 3.90
N GLY A 36 2.78 11.87 3.89
CA GLY A 36 1.97 12.81 3.13
C GLY A 36 0.49 12.72 3.49
N GLU A 37 -0.21 13.85 3.37
CA GLU A 37 -1.63 13.98 3.63
C GLU A 37 -2.32 14.65 2.44
N GLY A 38 -3.49 14.15 2.08
CA GLY A 38 -4.35 14.74 1.06
C GLY A 38 -5.79 14.76 1.53
N PHE A 39 -6.70 15.23 0.66
CA PHE A 39 -8.11 15.40 1.02
C PHE A 39 -8.79 14.09 1.48
N PHE A 40 -8.47 12.96 0.83
CA PHE A 40 -9.14 11.68 1.08
C PHE A 40 -8.41 10.79 2.09
N GLY A 41 -7.21 11.14 2.52
CA GLY A 41 -6.46 10.24 3.40
C GLY A 41 -5.00 10.61 3.59
N VAL A 42 -4.31 9.69 4.24
CA VAL A 42 -2.93 9.86 4.72
C VAL A 42 -2.07 8.68 4.28
N VAL A 43 -0.82 8.99 3.98
CA VAL A 43 0.24 8.01 3.81
C VAL A 43 1.19 8.14 5.01
N ARG A 44 1.37 7.04 5.75
CA ARG A 44 2.31 6.98 6.87
C ARG A 44 3.49 6.08 6.53
N LYS A 45 4.66 6.37 7.09
CA LYS A 45 5.75 5.41 7.19
C LYS A 45 5.26 4.24 8.05
N GLY A 46 5.67 3.03 7.74
CA GLY A 46 5.41 1.88 8.59
C GLY A 46 6.59 0.93 8.60
N VAL A 47 6.63 0.03 9.59
CA VAL A 47 7.52 -1.12 9.63
C VAL A 47 6.67 -2.37 9.60
N LEU A 48 6.88 -3.21 8.59
CA LEU A 48 6.25 -4.52 8.45
C LEU A 48 7.18 -5.60 8.99
N GLN A 49 6.68 -6.41 9.92
CA GLN A 49 7.37 -7.58 10.46
C GLN A 49 6.87 -8.86 9.80
N GLU A 50 7.73 -9.53 9.04
CA GLU A 50 7.38 -10.77 8.33
C GLU A 50 8.55 -11.75 8.37
N GLY A 51 8.29 -12.99 8.82
CA GLY A 51 9.32 -14.04 8.88
C GLY A 51 10.57 -13.68 9.69
N GLY A 52 10.43 -12.82 10.71
CA GLY A 52 11.55 -12.32 11.52
C GLY A 52 12.32 -11.15 10.92
N ASN A 53 11.97 -10.72 9.70
CA ASN A 53 12.57 -9.56 9.05
C ASN A 53 11.70 -8.31 9.28
N LEU A 54 12.36 -7.15 9.31
CA LEU A 54 11.71 -5.84 9.36
C LEU A 54 11.87 -5.14 8.01
N ARG A 55 10.79 -4.58 7.49
CA ARG A 55 10.78 -3.83 6.23
C ARG A 55 10.09 -2.48 6.41
N ASP A 56 10.76 -1.40 6.01
CA ASP A 56 10.15 -0.08 5.89
C ASP A 56 9.15 -0.05 4.72
N VAL A 57 7.94 0.46 4.98
CA VAL A 57 6.82 0.52 4.01
C VAL A 57 6.10 1.87 4.06
N ALA A 58 5.29 2.14 3.04
CA ALA A 58 4.31 3.23 3.05
C ALA A 58 2.90 2.63 3.20
N VAL A 59 2.12 3.15 4.14
CA VAL A 59 0.77 2.67 4.45
C VAL A 59 -0.21 3.78 4.09
N LYS A 60 -1.09 3.52 3.11
CA LYS A 60 -2.14 4.45 2.71
C LYS A 60 -3.45 4.06 3.39
N MET A 61 -4.12 5.04 3.98
CA MET A 61 -5.40 4.86 4.65
C MET A 61 -6.28 6.10 4.47
N LEU A 62 -7.59 5.91 4.59
CA LEU A 62 -8.53 7.03 4.69
C LEU A 62 -8.36 7.72 6.06
N ARG A 63 -8.81 8.97 6.15
CA ARG A 63 -8.85 9.74 7.40
C ARG A 63 -10.17 9.50 8.14
#